data_AF-A0A6L6YEE9-F1
#
_entry.id   AF-A0A6L6YEE9-F1
#
_cell.length_a   1.000
_cell.length_b   1.000
_cell.length_c   1.000
_cell.angle_alpha   90.00
_cell.angle_beta   90.00
_cell.angle_gamma   90.00
#
_symmetry.space_group_name_H-M   'P 1'
#
loop_
_entity.id
_entity.type
_entity.pdbx_description
1 polymer ?
#
loop_
_entity_poly.entity_id
_entity_poly.type
_entity_poly.pdbx_seq_one_letter_code
_entity_poly.pdbx_strand_id
1 'polypeptide(L)'
;MLTFILSAAGMTLVLLLIIAIPLIVNNKRNKDADELPQVNLSIYRDQFKELEDERARGAISQHEFDESRSELERRVLEESVPEQLAESGNSKIGTYTAIGLFLLIPLFAASLWAATQHIGDFRLDGGRNEGVADYTTGQMIRQPGEMHDMNSALEKLKAHLRENPGDLNGWMMLGRSMLTMKNYGEAASAFERANQIAPGNPVVMTDLADAIAMVQGQDLSGRPWELINAVLKKDPTNWKALMMAGSDYFNHGDYRKAVMYWEFLLNNMPSNDGRRDGVIASIQEARHLGNIVGPVKNTLGLGAASEDMENHIPLMSQMTKSGAAPLSQSPVPEKQDAAKPTHHISGVVEISEALHEKMGDLDTLYVTARPASGGRMPIAQLKIKVLSFPVHFTLDNTMVPPMDMGGGTLDQHETVMVTARLGKANQTMPANGNFEGSSGQPIKVGDEDVKITLDSILAR
;
A
#
# COMPACT_ATOMS: atom_id res chain seq x y z
N MET A 1 -20.21 -9.22 24.47
CA MET A 1 -21.45 -8.44 24.20
C MET A 1 -21.73 -7.46 25.34
N LEU A 2 -22.05 -7.92 26.56
CA LEU A 2 -22.32 -7.03 27.70
C LEU A 2 -21.12 -6.11 28.06
N THR A 3 -19.90 -6.67 28.05
CA THR A 3 -18.67 -5.93 28.32
C THR A 3 -18.40 -4.82 27.29
N PHE A 4 -18.61 -5.12 26.00
CA PHE A 4 -18.48 -4.14 24.90
C PHE A 4 -19.49 -2.99 25.04
N ILE A 5 -20.75 -3.31 25.36
CA ILE A 5 -21.81 -2.32 25.56
C ILE A 5 -21.48 -1.43 26.76
N LEU A 6 -21.00 -2.00 27.87
CA LEU A 6 -20.58 -1.24 29.05
C LEU A 6 -19.38 -0.34 28.77
N SER A 7 -18.38 -0.82 28.01
CA SER A 7 -17.23 0.01 27.62
C SER A 7 -17.61 1.12 26.65
N ALA A 8 -18.49 0.85 25.68
CA ALA A 8 -18.97 1.86 24.72
C ALA A 8 -19.82 2.93 25.41
N ALA A 9 -20.71 2.52 26.34
CA ALA A 9 -21.51 3.43 27.16
C ALA A 9 -20.64 4.27 28.12
N GLY A 10 -19.57 3.68 28.67
CA GLY A 10 -18.59 4.40 29.47
C GLY A 10 -17.85 5.47 28.67
N MET A 11 -17.40 5.13 27.45
CA MET A 11 -16.66 6.05 26.59
C MET A 11 -17.52 7.23 26.12
N THR A 12 -18.79 6.99 25.79
CA THR A 12 -19.73 8.07 25.44
C THR A 12 -20.05 8.97 26.63
N LEU A 13 -20.16 8.41 27.85
CA LEU A 13 -20.37 9.21 29.06
C LEU A 13 -19.17 10.10 29.39
N VAL A 14 -17.94 9.59 29.20
CA VAL A 14 -16.70 10.40 29.35
C VAL A 14 -16.66 11.53 28.33
N LEU A 15 -16.98 11.25 27.06
CA LEU A 15 -17.00 12.28 26.01
C LEU A 15 -18.07 13.35 26.29
N LEU A 16 -19.24 12.94 26.79
CA LEU A 16 -20.30 13.85 27.21
C LEU A 16 -19.87 14.73 28.38
N LEU A 17 -19.15 14.19 29.37
CA LEU A 17 -18.62 14.99 30.48
C LEU A 17 -17.56 15.99 30.01
N ILE A 18 -16.66 15.58 29.11
CA ILE A 18 -15.64 16.46 28.52
C ILE A 18 -16.27 17.65 27.78
N ILE A 19 -17.46 17.48 27.20
CA ILE A 19 -18.18 18.55 26.49
C ILE A 19 -19.09 19.35 27.45
N ALA A 20 -19.80 18.68 28.37
CA ALA A 20 -20.76 19.32 29.25
C ALA A 20 -20.11 20.15 30.37
N ILE A 21 -18.99 19.69 30.91
CA ILE A 21 -18.26 20.39 31.98
C ILE A 21 -17.80 21.79 31.53
N PRO A 22 -17.10 21.97 30.39
CA PRO A 22 -16.74 23.30 29.94
C PRO A 22 -17.98 24.14 29.60
N LEU A 23 -19.06 23.57 29.07
CA LEU A 23 -20.30 24.34 28.82
C LEU A 23 -20.95 24.90 30.10
N ILE A 24 -20.94 24.13 31.19
CA ILE A 24 -21.51 24.55 32.48
C ILE A 24 -20.56 25.50 33.22
N VAL A 25 -19.25 25.26 33.15
CA VAL A 25 -18.22 26.09 33.80
C VAL A 25 -18.02 27.42 33.05
N ASN A 26 -18.16 27.45 31.73
CA ASN A 26 -17.96 28.67 30.92
C ASN A 26 -19.10 29.69 31.07
N ASN A 27 -20.27 29.29 31.60
CA ASN A 27 -21.34 30.22 31.93
C ASN A 27 -21.03 31.10 33.17
N LYS A 28 -20.01 30.75 33.97
CA LYS A 28 -19.47 31.64 35.02
C LYS A 28 -18.41 32.60 34.46
N ARG A 29 -17.68 32.20 33.42
CA ARG A 29 -16.60 32.98 32.80
C ARG A 29 -17.11 34.14 31.93
N ASN A 30 -18.35 34.05 31.47
CA ASN A 30 -19.02 35.11 30.70
C ASN A 30 -19.46 36.32 31.53
N LYS A 31 -19.38 36.27 32.87
CA LYS A 31 -19.60 37.46 33.72
C LYS A 31 -18.36 38.35 33.81
N ASP A 32 -17.16 37.77 33.72
CA ASP A 32 -15.90 38.52 33.76
C ASP A 32 -15.55 39.12 32.37
N ALA A 33 -16.15 38.59 31.30
CA ALA A 33 -15.95 39.04 29.92
C ALA A 33 -16.69 40.35 29.57
N ASP A 34 -17.68 40.77 30.35
CA ASP A 34 -18.36 42.07 30.17
C ASP A 34 -17.63 43.24 30.87
N GLU A 35 -16.75 42.96 31.85
CA GLU A 35 -15.96 44.02 32.53
C GLU A 35 -14.65 44.37 31.78
N LEU A 36 -14.04 43.42 31.08
CA LEU A 36 -12.77 43.62 30.34
C LEU A 36 -12.85 44.66 29.19
N PRO A 37 -13.93 44.73 28.37
CA PRO A 37 -14.03 45.69 27.27
C PRO A 37 -14.17 47.15 27.75
N GLN A 38 -14.76 47.37 28.93
CA GLN A 38 -14.94 48.72 29.47
C GLN A 38 -13.67 49.30 30.09
N VAL A 39 -12.81 48.46 30.67
CA VAL A 39 -11.51 48.87 31.24
C VAL A 39 -10.51 49.29 30.15
N ASN A 40 -10.50 48.63 29.00
CA ASN A 40 -9.58 48.98 27.91
C ASN A 40 -9.99 50.28 27.21
N LEU A 41 -11.29 50.55 27.04
CA LEU A 41 -11.74 51.77 26.38
C LEU A 41 -11.47 53.05 27.18
N SER A 42 -11.49 53.00 28.52
CA SER A 42 -11.13 54.17 29.34
C SER A 42 -9.65 54.52 29.22
N ILE A 43 -8.77 53.52 29.11
CA ILE A 43 -7.33 53.72 28.92
C ILE A 43 -7.04 54.43 27.59
N TYR A 44 -7.69 54.01 26.51
CA TYR A 44 -7.53 54.66 25.20
C TYR A 44 -8.08 56.08 25.17
N ARG A 45 -9.18 56.37 25.88
CA ARG A 45 -9.70 57.74 26.03
C ARG A 45 -8.72 58.66 26.77
N ASP A 46 -8.07 58.15 27.81
CA ASP A 46 -7.07 58.92 28.56
C ASP A 46 -5.83 59.19 27.70
N GLN A 47 -5.35 58.21 26.94
CA GLN A 47 -4.23 58.39 26.00
C GLN A 47 -4.54 59.40 24.89
N PHE A 48 -5.77 59.43 24.39
CA PHE A 48 -6.19 60.41 23.38
C PHE A 48 -6.19 61.83 23.92
N LYS A 49 -6.64 62.00 25.17
CA LYS A 49 -6.67 63.29 25.86
C LYS A 49 -5.25 63.79 26.16
N GLU A 50 -4.34 62.90 26.54
CA GLU A 50 -2.93 63.23 26.75
C GLU A 50 -2.26 63.70 25.45
N LEU A 51 -2.55 63.05 24.32
CA LEU A 51 -2.07 63.45 23.00
C LEU A 51 -2.60 64.84 22.58
N GLU A 52 -3.86 65.15 22.89
CA GLU A 52 -4.44 66.49 22.66
C GLU A 52 -3.78 67.56 23.53
N ASP A 53 -3.50 67.26 24.80
CA ASP A 53 -2.83 68.18 25.74
C ASP A 53 -1.36 68.43 25.36
N GLU A 54 -0.65 67.42 24.82
CA GLU A 54 0.70 67.58 24.29
C GLU A 54 0.73 68.49 23.06
N ARG A 55 -0.24 68.34 22.15
CA ARG A 55 -0.41 69.25 21.01
C ARG A 55 -0.76 70.66 21.47
N ALA A 56 -1.70 70.80 22.41
CA ALA A 56 -2.14 72.11 22.91
C ALA A 56 -0.99 72.89 23.57
N ARG A 57 -0.02 72.17 24.17
CA ARG A 57 1.21 72.74 24.74
C ARG A 57 2.36 72.88 23.74
N GLY A 58 2.14 72.51 22.48
CA GLY A 58 3.12 72.61 21.39
C GLY A 58 4.28 71.62 21.46
N ALA A 59 4.14 70.53 22.22
CA ALA A 59 5.18 69.52 22.38
C ALA A 59 5.32 68.61 21.15
N ILE A 60 4.24 68.45 20.38
CA ILE A 60 4.18 67.65 19.15
C ILE A 60 3.60 68.48 18.00
N SER A 61 4.06 68.21 16.78
CA SER A 61 3.57 68.88 15.57
C SER A 61 2.19 68.39 15.13
N GLN A 62 1.53 69.15 14.26
CA GLN A 62 0.22 68.76 13.70
C GLN A 62 0.26 67.39 13.03
N HIS A 63 1.32 67.14 12.27
CA HIS A 63 1.49 65.91 11.51
C HIS A 63 1.70 64.70 12.44
N GLU A 64 2.54 64.84 13.47
CA GLU A 64 2.78 63.78 14.46
C GLU A 64 1.53 63.45 15.29
N PHE A 65 0.72 64.47 15.59
CA PHE A 65 -0.58 64.28 16.23
C PHE A 65 -1.53 63.46 15.35
N ASP A 66 -1.67 63.82 14.08
CA ASP A 66 -2.59 63.15 13.16
C ASP A 66 -2.17 61.69 12.88
N GLU A 67 -0.87 61.41 12.80
CA GLU A 67 -0.31 60.06 12.66
C GLU A 67 -0.57 59.19 13.90
N SER A 68 -0.22 59.70 15.08
CA SER A 68 -0.40 58.98 16.36
C SER A 68 -1.88 58.74 16.67
N ARG A 69 -2.73 59.72 16.34
CA ARG A 69 -4.18 59.60 16.45
C ARG A 69 -4.72 58.47 15.57
N SER A 70 -4.30 58.41 14.31
CA SER A 70 -4.78 57.39 13.37
C SER A 70 -4.36 55.98 13.81
N GLU A 71 -3.16 55.83 14.38
CA GLU A 71 -2.71 54.57 14.94
C GLU A 71 -3.52 54.16 16.17
N LEU A 72 -3.83 55.10 17.08
CA LEU A 72 -4.67 54.83 18.25
C LEU A 72 -6.09 54.43 17.85
N GLU A 73 -6.69 55.13 16.88
CA GLU A 73 -8.02 54.80 16.34
C GLU A 73 -8.02 53.39 15.71
N ARG A 74 -6.95 53.02 14.99
CA ARG A 74 -6.81 51.68 14.40
C ARG A 74 -6.68 50.60 15.46
N ARG A 75 -5.90 50.81 16.51
CA ARG A 75 -5.74 49.86 17.63
C ARG A 75 -7.03 49.69 18.42
N VAL A 76 -7.76 50.78 18.67
CA VAL A 76 -9.09 50.72 19.27
C VAL A 76 -10.02 49.90 18.39
N LEU A 77 -10.01 50.09 17.07
CA LEU A 77 -10.82 49.29 16.13
C LEU A 77 -10.40 47.82 16.09
N GLU A 78 -9.09 47.50 16.10
CA GLU A 78 -8.59 46.12 16.14
C GLU A 78 -8.96 45.41 17.45
N GLU A 79 -8.96 46.11 18.58
CA GLU A 79 -9.25 45.53 19.90
C GLU A 79 -10.74 45.61 20.29
N SER A 80 -11.51 46.53 19.69
CA SER A 80 -12.97 46.66 19.88
C SER A 80 -13.79 45.85 18.88
N VAL A 81 -13.17 45.21 17.89
CA VAL A 81 -13.83 44.19 17.06
C VAL A 81 -13.81 42.89 17.86
N PRO A 82 -14.96 42.42 18.38
CA PRO A 82 -15.02 41.09 18.95
C PRO A 82 -14.69 40.11 17.83
N GLU A 83 -13.72 39.23 18.05
CA GLU A 83 -13.36 38.12 17.16
C GLU A 83 -14.44 37.02 17.14
N GLN A 84 -15.71 37.44 17.08
CA GLN A 84 -16.92 36.64 17.01
C GLN A 84 -18.00 37.41 16.22
N LEU A 85 -17.67 37.78 14.98
CA LEU A 85 -18.69 38.00 13.93
C LEU A 85 -18.88 36.75 13.06
N ALA A 86 -18.64 35.56 13.62
CA ALA A 86 -19.24 34.33 13.13
C ALA A 86 -20.49 34.04 13.98
N GLU A 87 -21.62 34.54 13.50
CA GLU A 87 -22.98 34.14 13.85
C GLU A 87 -23.35 34.09 15.34
N SER A 88 -23.86 35.22 15.84
CA SER A 88 -24.85 35.22 16.93
C SER A 88 -26.16 34.59 16.44
N GLY A 89 -26.15 33.29 16.18
CA GLY A 89 -27.35 32.49 15.91
C GLY A 89 -27.98 32.04 17.22
N ASN A 90 -28.84 32.90 17.80
CA ASN A 90 -29.91 32.58 18.76
C ASN A 90 -29.60 31.42 19.74
N SER A 91 -29.25 31.72 21.00
CA SER A 91 -28.83 30.74 22.03
C SER A 91 -29.84 29.62 22.35
N LYS A 92 -31.06 29.68 21.84
CA LYS A 92 -32.00 28.54 21.87
C LYS A 92 -31.72 27.51 20.76
N ILE A 93 -31.22 27.94 19.60
CA ILE A 93 -30.86 27.08 18.47
C ILE A 93 -29.64 26.21 18.82
N GLY A 94 -28.68 26.69 19.61
CA GLY A 94 -27.57 25.87 20.13
C GLY A 94 -28.03 24.70 21.00
N THR A 95 -29.04 24.92 21.86
CA THR A 95 -29.60 23.86 22.71
C THR A 95 -30.46 22.88 21.92
N TYR A 96 -31.28 23.36 20.97
CA TYR A 96 -32.09 22.50 20.10
C TYR A 96 -31.26 21.75 19.05
N THR A 97 -30.15 22.31 18.58
CA THR A 97 -29.18 21.58 17.72
C THR A 97 -28.43 20.53 18.53
N ALA A 98 -28.06 20.81 19.78
CA ALA A 98 -27.47 19.82 20.67
C ALA A 98 -28.44 18.66 21.00
N ILE A 99 -29.72 18.95 21.29
CA ILE A 99 -30.77 17.93 21.49
C ILE A 99 -31.06 17.19 20.17
N GLY A 100 -31.06 17.91 19.06
CA GLY A 100 -31.22 17.36 17.71
C GLY A 100 -30.11 16.36 17.39
N LEU A 101 -28.84 16.72 17.60
CA LEU A 101 -27.70 15.81 17.47
C LEU A 101 -27.76 14.66 18.49
N PHE A 102 -28.20 14.90 19.72
CA PHE A 102 -28.36 13.86 20.74
C PHE A 102 -29.36 12.79 20.33
N LEU A 103 -30.40 13.12 19.57
CA LEU A 103 -31.37 12.16 19.05
C LEU A 103 -30.97 11.62 17.67
N LEU A 104 -30.43 12.47 16.79
CA LEU A 104 -30.03 12.09 15.43
C LEU A 104 -28.80 11.20 15.41
N ILE A 105 -27.80 11.38 16.27
CA ILE A 105 -26.62 10.52 16.27
C ILE A 105 -26.99 9.06 16.62
N PRO A 106 -27.76 8.77 17.68
CA PRO A 106 -28.23 7.41 17.95
C PRO A 106 -29.17 6.88 16.87
N LEU A 107 -30.08 7.70 16.34
CA LEU A 107 -31.00 7.29 15.28
C LEU A 107 -30.28 7.02 13.95
N PHE A 108 -29.26 7.82 13.63
CA PHE A 108 -28.41 7.63 12.45
C PHE A 108 -27.48 6.45 12.64
N ALA A 109 -26.95 6.22 13.85
CA ALA A 109 -26.20 5.00 14.17
C ALA A 109 -27.09 3.75 14.11
N ALA A 110 -28.33 3.81 14.61
CA ALA A 110 -29.32 2.74 14.52
C ALA A 110 -29.80 2.53 13.07
N SER A 111 -29.93 3.61 12.30
CA SER A 111 -30.28 3.58 10.88
C SER A 111 -29.15 3.04 10.03
N LEU A 112 -27.89 3.41 10.28
CA LEU A 112 -26.72 2.80 9.67
C LEU A 112 -26.60 1.32 10.06
N TRP A 113 -26.88 0.98 11.32
CA TRP A 113 -26.94 -0.40 11.77
C TRP A 113 -28.06 -1.19 11.05
N ALA A 114 -29.23 -0.59 10.84
CA ALA A 114 -30.34 -1.21 10.12
C ALA A 114 -30.12 -1.24 8.58
N ALA A 115 -29.49 -0.21 8.01
CA ALA A 115 -29.14 -0.14 6.60
C ALA A 115 -28.00 -1.11 6.26
N THR A 116 -27.04 -1.31 7.17
CA THR A 116 -26.01 -2.36 7.06
C THR A 116 -26.54 -3.77 7.32
N GLN A 117 -27.75 -3.94 7.85
CA GLN A 117 -28.43 -5.25 7.85
C GLN A 117 -28.90 -5.66 6.45
N HIS A 118 -29.20 -4.69 5.57
CA HIS A 118 -29.67 -4.93 4.20
C HIS A 118 -28.55 -4.80 3.15
N ILE A 119 -27.54 -3.96 3.40
CA ILE A 119 -26.30 -3.89 2.61
C ILE A 119 -25.38 -5.01 3.10
N GLY A 120 -25.78 -6.24 2.78
CA GLY A 120 -24.84 -7.34 2.66
C GLY A 120 -23.98 -7.09 1.43
N ASP A 121 -22.67 -7.13 1.63
CA ASP A 121 -21.66 -7.29 0.57
C ASP A 121 -21.07 -6.02 -0.09
N PHE A 122 -20.51 -5.11 0.71
CA PHE A 122 -19.40 -4.28 0.23
C PHE A 122 -18.30 -4.19 1.29
N ARG A 123 -17.27 -5.04 1.18
CA ARG A 123 -16.02 -4.90 1.93
C ARG A 123 -14.80 -5.22 1.05
N LEU A 124 -14.05 -4.15 0.74
CA LEU A 124 -12.65 -4.18 0.34
C LEU A 124 -11.80 -4.51 1.58
N ASP A 125 -11.57 -5.79 1.85
CA ASP A 125 -10.27 -6.27 2.33
C ASP A 125 -10.27 -7.80 2.41
N GLY A 126 -9.20 -8.41 1.92
CA GLY A 126 -9.05 -9.87 1.92
C GLY A 126 -8.95 -10.43 3.34
N GLY A 127 -9.78 -11.42 3.64
CA GLY A 127 -9.53 -12.36 4.73
C GLY A 127 -10.47 -12.29 5.94
N ARG A 128 -11.24 -13.38 6.07
CA ARG A 128 -11.83 -13.94 7.32
C ARG A 128 -13.05 -13.20 7.89
N ASN A 129 -14.23 -13.73 7.60
CA ASN A 129 -15.16 -14.25 8.61
C ASN A 129 -16.10 -15.27 7.97
N GLU A 130 -15.92 -16.51 8.38
CA GLU A 130 -16.71 -17.69 8.04
C GLU A 130 -18.12 -17.57 8.61
N GLY A 131 -19.13 -17.57 7.75
CA GLY A 131 -20.40 -18.18 8.09
C GLY A 131 -20.29 -19.66 7.75
N VAL A 132 -20.35 -20.55 8.73
CA VAL A 132 -20.51 -21.99 8.45
C VAL A 132 -21.87 -22.16 7.78
N ALA A 133 -21.85 -22.47 6.49
CA ALA A 133 -23.07 -22.80 5.74
C ALA A 133 -23.63 -24.13 6.25
N ASP A 134 -24.89 -24.13 6.65
CA ASP A 134 -25.67 -25.37 6.77
C ASP A 134 -25.97 -25.88 5.36
N TYR A 135 -25.13 -26.81 4.90
CA TYR A 135 -25.20 -27.44 3.57
C TYR A 135 -26.37 -28.40 3.41
N THR A 136 -27.15 -28.68 4.47
CA THR A 136 -28.34 -29.54 4.37
C THR A 136 -29.63 -28.79 4.03
N THR A 137 -29.71 -27.48 4.27
CA THR A 137 -31.00 -26.76 4.18
C THR A 137 -30.96 -25.43 3.43
N GLY A 138 -29.78 -24.93 3.05
CA GLY A 138 -29.65 -23.67 2.30
C GLY A 138 -30.19 -22.42 3.01
N GLN A 139 -30.47 -22.50 4.32
CA GLN A 139 -30.91 -21.39 5.15
C GLN A 139 -29.76 -20.89 6.04
N MET A 140 -29.56 -19.58 6.05
CA MET A 140 -28.63 -18.89 6.94
C MET A 140 -29.22 -18.78 8.35
N ILE A 141 -28.94 -19.74 9.23
CA ILE A 141 -29.27 -19.61 10.65
C ILE A 141 -28.20 -18.75 11.33
N ARG A 142 -28.50 -17.45 11.51
CA ARG A 142 -27.72 -16.57 12.41
C ARG A 142 -28.06 -16.90 13.86
N GLN A 143 -27.20 -17.64 14.57
CA GLN A 143 -27.20 -17.65 16.03
C GLN A 143 -26.10 -16.72 16.56
N PRO A 144 -26.45 -15.61 17.25
CA PRO A 144 -25.47 -14.72 17.85
C PRO A 144 -24.92 -15.32 19.15
N GLY A 145 -23.63 -15.63 19.23
CA GLY A 145 -22.94 -15.86 20.50
C GLY A 145 -22.01 -17.07 20.61
N GLU A 146 -22.01 -17.99 19.65
CA GLU A 146 -21.10 -19.14 19.69
C GLU A 146 -19.92 -18.91 18.76
N MET A 147 -18.77 -18.58 19.36
CA MET A 147 -17.47 -18.83 18.75
C MET A 147 -17.40 -20.36 18.58
N HIS A 148 -17.88 -20.84 17.43
CA HIS A 148 -17.96 -22.27 17.14
C HIS A 148 -16.57 -22.87 17.30
N ASP A 149 -16.47 -23.95 18.07
CA ASP A 149 -15.28 -24.77 18.12
C ASP A 149 -14.96 -25.19 16.67
N MET A 150 -13.89 -24.64 16.10
CA MET A 150 -13.46 -24.90 14.72
C MET A 150 -13.37 -26.42 14.47
N ASN A 151 -13.01 -27.20 15.49
CA ASN A 151 -12.96 -28.65 15.39
C ASN A 151 -14.35 -29.27 15.17
N SER A 152 -15.38 -28.74 15.82
CA SER A 152 -16.77 -29.23 15.64
C SER A 152 -17.32 -28.93 14.25
N ALA A 153 -17.03 -27.76 13.68
CA ALA A 153 -17.40 -27.41 12.32
C ALA A 153 -16.66 -28.29 11.29
N LEU A 154 -15.39 -28.56 11.56
CA LEU A 154 -14.56 -29.44 10.74
C LEU A 154 -15.06 -30.89 10.75
N GLU A 155 -15.47 -31.42 11.90
CA GLU A 155 -16.02 -32.77 11.99
C GLU A 155 -17.36 -32.90 11.25
N LYS A 156 -18.22 -31.89 11.32
CA LYS A 156 -19.44 -31.82 10.50
C LYS A 156 -19.11 -31.82 9.01
N LEU A 157 -18.16 -30.98 8.58
CA LEU A 157 -17.70 -30.93 7.20
C LEU A 157 -17.14 -32.29 6.74
N LYS A 158 -16.31 -32.94 7.55
CA LYS A 158 -15.78 -34.28 7.27
C LYS A 158 -16.90 -35.31 7.16
N ALA A 159 -17.92 -35.27 8.01
CA ALA A 159 -19.07 -36.17 7.93
C ALA A 159 -19.86 -35.96 6.63
N HIS A 160 -20.14 -34.71 6.26
CA HIS A 160 -20.79 -34.37 4.98
C HIS A 160 -20.02 -34.89 3.78
N LEU A 161 -18.70 -34.72 3.78
CA LEU A 161 -17.85 -35.19 2.67
C LEU A 161 -17.75 -36.72 2.58
N ARG A 162 -18.05 -37.45 3.66
CA ARG A 162 -18.20 -38.92 3.60
C ARG A 162 -19.50 -39.31 2.89
N GLU A 163 -20.58 -38.56 3.11
CA GLU A 163 -21.88 -38.79 2.47
C GLU A 163 -21.91 -38.25 1.02
N ASN A 164 -21.20 -37.16 0.78
CA ASN A 164 -21.14 -36.43 -0.48
C ASN A 164 -19.70 -36.35 -1.02
N PRO A 165 -19.08 -37.48 -1.41
CA PRO A 165 -17.67 -37.52 -1.80
C PRO A 165 -17.36 -36.73 -3.08
N GLY A 166 -18.36 -36.35 -3.87
CA GLY A 166 -18.21 -35.52 -5.08
C GLY A 166 -18.28 -34.01 -4.84
N ASP A 167 -18.44 -33.54 -3.60
CA ASP A 167 -18.53 -32.11 -3.29
C ASP A 167 -17.15 -31.44 -3.35
N LEU A 168 -16.77 -30.96 -4.54
CA LEU A 168 -15.52 -30.26 -4.80
C LEU A 168 -15.32 -29.07 -3.84
N ASN A 169 -16.36 -28.26 -3.62
CA ASN A 169 -16.25 -27.06 -2.80
C ASN A 169 -16.01 -27.42 -1.34
N GLY A 170 -16.68 -28.45 -0.83
CA GLY A 170 -16.44 -28.96 0.52
C GLY A 170 -15.01 -29.49 0.70
N TRP A 171 -14.47 -30.23 -0.27
CA TRP A 171 -13.06 -30.69 -0.23
C TRP A 171 -12.06 -29.53 -0.27
N MET A 172 -12.32 -28.51 -1.10
CA MET A 172 -11.49 -27.29 -1.16
C MET A 172 -11.54 -26.51 0.16
N MET A 173 -12.72 -26.39 0.77
CA MET A 173 -12.88 -25.76 2.07
C MET A 173 -12.12 -26.53 3.15
N LEU A 174 -12.27 -27.85 3.19
CA LEU A 174 -11.54 -28.72 4.12
C LEU A 174 -10.03 -28.52 3.98
N GLY A 175 -9.51 -28.56 2.74
CA GLY A 175 -8.09 -28.35 2.47
C GLY A 175 -7.57 -26.99 2.99
N ARG A 176 -8.31 -25.90 2.71
CA ARG A 176 -7.94 -24.54 3.15
C ARG A 176 -8.02 -24.35 4.66
N SER A 177 -9.02 -24.94 5.31
CA SER A 177 -9.12 -24.95 6.77
C SER A 177 -7.94 -25.70 7.39
N MET A 178 -7.54 -26.85 6.82
CA MET A 178 -6.38 -27.59 7.27
C MET A 178 -5.06 -26.83 7.06
N LEU A 179 -4.89 -26.12 5.95
CA LEU A 179 -3.76 -25.21 5.74
C LEU A 179 -3.69 -24.12 6.80
N THR A 180 -4.83 -23.49 7.12
CA THR A 180 -4.90 -22.48 8.21
C THR A 180 -4.42 -23.07 9.52
N MET A 181 -4.83 -24.30 9.84
CA MET A 181 -4.43 -25.02 11.05
C MET A 181 -3.01 -25.59 10.98
N LYS A 182 -2.27 -25.32 9.89
CA LYS A 182 -0.93 -25.85 9.61
C LYS A 182 -0.86 -27.39 9.58
N ASN A 183 -2.01 -28.03 9.37
CA ASN A 183 -2.09 -29.47 9.17
C ASN A 183 -1.95 -29.79 7.68
N TYR A 184 -0.72 -29.66 7.18
CA TYR A 184 -0.43 -29.73 5.74
C TYR A 184 -0.72 -31.12 5.14
N GLY A 185 -0.57 -32.19 5.92
CA GLY A 185 -0.86 -33.56 5.46
C GLY A 185 -2.35 -33.81 5.21
N GLU A 186 -3.22 -33.38 6.13
CA GLU A 186 -4.68 -33.46 5.92
C GLU A 186 -5.12 -32.49 4.82
N ALA A 187 -4.49 -31.32 4.71
CA ALA A 187 -4.75 -30.39 3.62
C ALA A 187 -4.46 -31.00 2.25
N ALA A 188 -3.27 -31.58 2.07
CA ALA A 188 -2.88 -32.25 0.83
C ALA A 188 -3.86 -33.37 0.49
N SER A 189 -4.25 -34.19 1.47
CA SER A 189 -5.23 -35.27 1.28
C SER A 189 -6.60 -34.78 0.81
N ALA A 190 -7.08 -33.66 1.37
CA ALA A 190 -8.36 -33.07 0.97
C ALA A 190 -8.30 -32.47 -0.45
N PHE A 191 -7.23 -31.75 -0.78
CA PHE A 191 -7.02 -31.27 -2.15
C PHE A 191 -6.81 -32.40 -3.16
N GLU A 192 -6.30 -33.54 -2.71
CA GLU A 192 -6.18 -34.72 -3.57
C GLU A 192 -7.54 -35.27 -3.98
N ARG A 193 -8.50 -35.30 -3.06
CA ARG A 193 -9.89 -35.62 -3.37
C ARG A 193 -10.50 -34.59 -4.32
N ALA A 194 -10.25 -33.30 -4.08
CA ALA A 194 -10.68 -32.26 -5.01
C ALA A 194 -10.10 -32.46 -6.42
N ASN A 195 -8.82 -32.85 -6.54
CA ASN A 195 -8.15 -33.07 -7.81
C ASN A 195 -8.65 -34.34 -8.53
N GLN A 196 -9.10 -35.36 -7.79
CA GLN A 196 -9.78 -36.53 -8.36
C GLN A 196 -11.15 -36.17 -8.95
N ILE A 197 -11.87 -35.23 -8.34
CA ILE A 197 -13.19 -34.78 -8.80
C ILE A 197 -13.07 -33.85 -10.01
N ALA A 198 -12.10 -32.92 -9.97
CA ALA A 198 -11.88 -31.93 -11.02
C ALA A 198 -10.42 -31.95 -11.51
N PRO A 199 -9.98 -33.02 -12.19
CA PRO A 199 -8.62 -33.13 -12.69
C PRO A 199 -8.33 -32.02 -13.70
N GLY A 200 -7.18 -31.36 -13.57
CA GLY A 200 -6.80 -30.28 -14.49
C GLY A 200 -7.42 -28.92 -14.18
N ASN A 201 -8.11 -28.77 -13.04
CA ASN A 201 -8.54 -27.47 -12.53
C ASN A 201 -7.33 -26.71 -11.95
N PRO A 202 -6.93 -25.55 -12.51
CA PRO A 202 -5.74 -24.83 -12.06
C PRO A 202 -5.74 -24.43 -10.59
N VAL A 203 -6.91 -24.06 -10.05
CA VAL A 203 -7.05 -23.66 -8.64
C VAL A 203 -6.78 -24.85 -7.72
N VAL A 204 -7.34 -26.01 -8.05
CA VAL A 204 -7.15 -27.24 -7.26
C VAL A 204 -5.69 -27.69 -7.33
N MET A 205 -5.08 -27.67 -8.53
CA MET A 205 -3.71 -28.12 -8.73
C MET A 205 -2.69 -27.21 -8.02
N THR A 206 -2.90 -25.89 -8.05
CA THR A 206 -2.01 -24.94 -7.34
C THR A 206 -2.20 -25.00 -5.82
N ASP A 207 -3.43 -25.13 -5.31
CA ASP A 207 -3.69 -25.32 -3.87
C ASP A 207 -3.15 -26.67 -3.37
N LEU A 208 -3.21 -27.71 -4.19
CA LEU A 208 -2.62 -29.01 -3.89
C LEU A 208 -1.09 -28.96 -3.86
N ALA A 209 -0.47 -28.36 -4.88
CA ALA A 209 0.98 -28.20 -4.95
C ALA A 209 1.51 -27.46 -3.72
N ASP A 210 0.85 -26.37 -3.33
CA ASP A 210 1.14 -25.59 -2.12
C ASP A 210 1.07 -26.46 -0.85
N ALA A 211 -0.01 -27.24 -0.68
CA ALA A 211 -0.16 -28.13 0.47
C ALA A 211 0.93 -29.21 0.54
N ILE A 212 1.27 -29.85 -0.58
CA ILE A 212 2.34 -30.86 -0.63
C ILE A 212 3.69 -30.21 -0.32
N ALA A 213 3.97 -29.03 -0.89
CA ALA A 213 5.22 -28.31 -0.64
C ALA A 213 5.39 -27.97 0.84
N MET A 214 4.32 -27.54 1.50
CA MET A 214 4.35 -27.27 2.95
C MET A 214 4.65 -28.53 3.78
N VAL A 215 4.20 -29.72 3.36
CA VAL A 215 4.61 -31.00 3.97
C VAL A 215 6.11 -31.25 3.75
N GLN A 216 6.65 -30.84 2.60
CA GLN A 216 8.04 -31.01 2.19
C GLN A 216 8.97 -29.90 2.69
N GLY A 217 8.52 -29.01 3.59
CA GLY A 217 9.35 -27.93 4.11
C GLY A 217 9.54 -26.77 3.13
N GLN A 218 8.50 -26.45 2.35
CA GLN A 218 8.47 -25.41 1.31
C GLN A 218 9.30 -25.71 0.06
N ASP A 219 9.64 -26.98 -0.15
CA ASP A 219 10.25 -27.47 -1.39
C ASP A 219 9.15 -27.78 -2.42
N LEU A 220 9.27 -27.24 -3.63
CA LEU A 220 8.34 -27.54 -4.73
C LEU A 220 8.83 -28.69 -5.62
N SER A 221 9.95 -29.33 -5.30
CA SER A 221 10.52 -30.42 -6.10
C SER A 221 9.61 -31.64 -6.25
N GLY A 222 9.67 -32.28 -7.41
CA GLY A 222 8.85 -33.46 -7.73
C GLY A 222 7.39 -33.12 -8.01
N ARG A 223 6.48 -33.73 -7.27
CA ARG A 223 5.03 -33.67 -7.55
C ARG A 223 4.41 -32.26 -7.50
N PRO A 224 4.76 -31.36 -6.56
CA PRO A 224 4.29 -29.97 -6.60
C PRO A 224 4.69 -29.26 -7.90
N TRP A 225 5.94 -29.43 -8.34
CA TRP A 225 6.42 -28.88 -9.61
C TRP A 225 5.66 -29.46 -10.80
N GLU A 226 5.41 -30.77 -10.86
CA GLU A 226 4.61 -31.39 -11.92
C GLU A 226 3.21 -30.75 -12.04
N LEU A 227 2.56 -30.49 -10.90
CA LEU A 227 1.26 -29.82 -10.85
C LEU A 227 1.33 -28.37 -11.33
N ILE A 228 2.28 -27.58 -10.82
CA ILE A 228 2.49 -26.18 -11.24
C ILE A 228 2.78 -26.12 -12.74
N ASN A 229 3.64 -27.00 -13.21
CA ASN A 229 4.05 -27.06 -14.59
C ASN A 229 2.88 -27.41 -15.53
N ALA A 230 2.06 -28.38 -15.14
CA ALA A 230 0.83 -28.70 -15.86
C ALA A 230 -0.15 -27.52 -15.91
N VAL A 231 -0.22 -26.71 -14.84
CA VAL A 231 -1.00 -25.46 -14.84
C VAL A 231 -0.41 -24.45 -15.83
N LEU A 232 0.88 -24.16 -15.76
CA LEU A 232 1.55 -23.18 -16.63
C LEU A 232 1.51 -23.59 -18.11
N LYS A 233 1.50 -24.89 -18.41
CA LYS A 233 1.35 -25.38 -19.80
C LYS A 233 -0.03 -25.06 -20.39
N LYS A 234 -1.07 -25.01 -19.56
CA LYS A 234 -2.45 -24.74 -19.99
C LYS A 234 -2.83 -23.26 -19.89
N ASP A 235 -2.39 -22.62 -18.82
CA ASP A 235 -2.57 -21.20 -18.53
C ASP A 235 -1.20 -20.61 -18.13
N PRO A 236 -0.40 -20.16 -19.13
CA PRO A 236 0.91 -19.58 -18.88
C PRO A 236 0.87 -18.33 -18.01
N THR A 237 -0.28 -17.65 -17.96
CA THR A 237 -0.48 -16.40 -17.20
C THR A 237 -1.02 -16.62 -15.79
N ASN A 238 -1.13 -17.88 -15.34
CA ASN A 238 -1.68 -18.19 -14.03
C ASN A 238 -0.83 -17.59 -12.91
N TRP A 239 -1.39 -16.58 -12.23
CA TRP A 239 -0.62 -15.78 -11.28
C TRP A 239 0.00 -16.61 -10.14
N LYS A 240 -0.75 -17.59 -9.60
CA LYS A 240 -0.31 -18.37 -8.44
C LYS A 240 0.80 -19.33 -8.86
N ALA A 241 0.63 -20.00 -10.01
CA ALA A 241 1.64 -20.89 -10.55
C ALA A 241 2.95 -20.14 -10.90
N LEU A 242 2.86 -18.96 -11.52
CA LEU A 242 4.04 -18.11 -11.81
C LEU A 242 4.73 -17.63 -10.53
N MET A 243 3.95 -17.19 -9.54
CA MET A 243 4.49 -16.77 -8.24
C MET A 243 5.25 -17.92 -7.57
N MET A 244 4.63 -19.10 -7.48
CA MET A 244 5.23 -20.29 -6.87
C MET A 244 6.48 -20.75 -7.62
N ALA A 245 6.46 -20.76 -8.95
CA ALA A 245 7.63 -21.13 -9.75
C ALA A 245 8.81 -20.17 -9.52
N GLY A 246 8.56 -18.85 -9.53
CA GLY A 246 9.60 -17.88 -9.21
C GLY A 246 10.12 -18.01 -7.78
N SER A 247 9.23 -18.28 -6.81
CA SER A 247 9.61 -18.53 -5.41
C SER A 247 10.47 -19.77 -5.24
N ASP A 248 10.23 -20.84 -6.01
CA ASP A 248 11.08 -22.02 -5.96
C ASP A 248 12.51 -21.69 -6.40
N TYR A 249 12.66 -21.06 -7.56
CA TYR A 249 13.97 -20.65 -8.07
C TYR A 249 14.68 -19.68 -7.13
N PHE A 250 13.93 -18.77 -6.49
CA PHE A 250 14.45 -17.86 -5.48
C PHE A 250 15.02 -18.62 -4.28
N ASN A 251 14.27 -19.59 -3.74
CA ASN A 251 14.70 -20.40 -2.59
C ASN A 251 15.93 -21.27 -2.91
N HIS A 252 16.07 -21.68 -4.17
CA HIS A 252 17.23 -22.42 -4.67
C HIS A 252 18.40 -21.54 -5.13
N GLY A 253 18.28 -20.21 -5.03
CA GLY A 253 19.35 -19.25 -5.37
C GLY A 253 19.49 -18.93 -6.86
N ASP A 254 18.62 -19.45 -7.74
CA ASP A 254 18.56 -19.06 -9.15
C ASP A 254 17.71 -17.78 -9.29
N TYR A 255 18.27 -16.69 -8.77
CA TYR A 255 17.59 -15.39 -8.76
C TYR A 255 17.24 -14.89 -10.16
N ARG A 256 18.00 -15.28 -11.19
CA ARG A 256 17.73 -14.88 -12.57
C ARG A 256 16.43 -15.49 -13.07
N LYS A 257 16.22 -16.80 -12.88
CA LYS A 257 14.95 -17.43 -13.24
C LYS A 257 13.79 -16.93 -12.39
N ALA A 258 14.00 -16.68 -11.10
CA ALA A 258 12.99 -16.08 -10.24
C ALA A 258 12.48 -14.75 -10.81
N VAL A 259 13.40 -13.85 -11.18
CA VAL A 259 13.08 -12.57 -11.83
C VAL A 259 12.31 -12.80 -13.13
N MET A 260 12.71 -13.76 -13.96
CA MET A 260 12.00 -14.04 -15.22
C MET A 260 10.53 -14.42 -15.00
N TYR A 261 10.24 -15.31 -14.04
CA TYR A 261 8.86 -15.73 -13.75
C TYR A 261 8.01 -14.59 -13.21
N TRP A 262 8.57 -13.80 -12.30
CA TRP A 262 7.85 -12.70 -11.68
C TRP A 262 7.69 -11.48 -12.60
N GLU A 263 8.65 -11.20 -13.48
CA GLU A 263 8.49 -10.18 -14.53
C GLU A 263 7.45 -10.58 -15.56
N PHE A 264 7.44 -11.86 -15.98
CA PHE A 264 6.38 -12.37 -16.83
C PHE A 264 5.01 -12.23 -16.16
N LEU A 265 4.91 -12.54 -14.86
CA LEU A 265 3.71 -12.31 -14.06
C LEU A 265 3.30 -10.82 -14.05
N LEU A 266 4.23 -9.92 -13.74
CA LEU A 266 3.97 -8.49 -13.61
C LEU A 266 3.49 -7.87 -14.94
N ASN A 267 4.06 -8.32 -16.06
CA ASN A 267 3.73 -7.86 -17.41
C ASN A 267 2.35 -8.31 -17.88
N ASN A 268 1.86 -9.45 -17.38
CA ASN A 268 0.54 -10.00 -17.72
C ASN A 268 -0.53 -9.68 -16.66
N MET A 269 -0.17 -8.97 -15.60
CA MET A 269 -1.10 -8.58 -14.52
C MET A 269 -1.69 -7.18 -14.81
N PRO A 270 -3.00 -6.93 -14.56
CA PRO A 270 -3.59 -5.60 -14.66
C PRO A 270 -2.86 -4.59 -13.78
N SER A 271 -2.73 -3.34 -14.22
CA SER A 271 -1.99 -2.28 -13.49
C SER A 271 -2.59 -1.91 -12.13
N ASN A 272 -3.89 -2.15 -11.92
CA ASN A 272 -4.61 -1.88 -10.67
C ASN A 272 -4.71 -3.09 -9.73
N ASP A 273 -4.04 -4.21 -10.04
CA ASP A 273 -4.06 -5.39 -9.18
C ASP A 273 -3.23 -5.15 -7.91
N GLY A 274 -3.87 -5.31 -6.74
CA GLY A 274 -3.25 -5.06 -5.44
C GLY A 274 -2.06 -5.97 -5.10
N ARG A 275 -1.85 -7.06 -5.85
CA ARG A 275 -0.72 -7.98 -5.65
C ARG A 275 0.57 -7.53 -6.34
N ARG A 276 0.50 -6.56 -7.25
CA ARG A 276 1.67 -6.07 -8.00
C ARG A 276 2.81 -5.63 -7.09
N ASP A 277 2.50 -4.89 -6.02
CA ASP A 277 3.51 -4.39 -5.08
C ASP A 277 4.34 -5.53 -4.46
N GLY A 278 3.70 -6.66 -4.14
CA GLY A 278 4.39 -7.85 -3.62
C GLY A 278 5.29 -8.53 -4.67
N VAL A 279 4.84 -8.58 -5.92
CA VAL A 279 5.64 -9.14 -7.03
C VAL A 279 6.84 -8.24 -7.33
N ILE A 280 6.64 -6.92 -7.36
CA ILE A 280 7.71 -5.93 -7.55
C ILE A 280 8.78 -6.05 -6.46
N ALA A 281 8.36 -6.16 -5.20
CA ALA A 281 9.28 -6.36 -4.08
C ALA A 281 10.07 -7.67 -4.21
N SER A 282 9.41 -8.75 -4.64
CA SER A 282 10.07 -10.05 -4.87
C SER A 282 11.13 -9.96 -5.98
N ILE A 283 10.79 -9.31 -7.11
CA ILE A 283 11.72 -9.06 -8.21
C ILE A 283 12.94 -8.27 -7.72
N GLN A 284 12.73 -7.23 -6.92
CA GLN A 284 13.82 -6.40 -6.41
C GLN A 284 14.77 -7.15 -5.50
N GLU A 285 14.22 -7.95 -4.59
CA GLU A 285 15.03 -8.77 -3.70
C GLU A 285 15.87 -9.77 -4.50
N ALA A 286 15.27 -10.46 -5.48
CA ALA A 286 16.01 -11.36 -6.35
C ALA A 286 17.08 -10.64 -7.18
N ARG A 287 16.78 -9.46 -7.73
CA ARG A 287 17.75 -8.66 -8.47
C ARG A 287 18.91 -8.21 -7.60
N HIS A 288 18.64 -7.81 -6.36
CA HIS A 288 19.68 -7.43 -5.39
C HIS A 288 20.56 -8.64 -5.02
N LEU A 289 19.96 -9.75 -4.58
CA LEU A 289 20.70 -10.96 -4.21
C LEU A 289 21.49 -11.58 -5.38
N GLY A 290 20.95 -11.47 -6.59
CA GLY A 290 21.58 -11.97 -7.82
C GLY A 290 22.50 -10.95 -8.53
N ASN A 291 22.64 -9.73 -8.01
CA ASN A 291 23.32 -8.60 -8.67
C ASN A 291 22.89 -8.43 -10.16
N ILE A 292 21.59 -8.45 -10.41
CA ILE A 292 20.99 -8.45 -11.75
C ILE A 292 20.61 -7.02 -12.15
N VAL A 293 21.47 -6.41 -12.96
CA VAL A 293 21.18 -5.15 -13.68
C VAL A 293 20.54 -5.49 -15.03
N GLY A 294 19.66 -4.61 -15.52
CA GLY A 294 19.14 -4.74 -16.88
C GLY A 294 17.91 -5.63 -17.04
N PRO A 295 17.29 -5.63 -18.23
CA PRO A 295 16.20 -6.52 -18.56
C PRO A 295 16.69 -7.97 -18.53
N VAL A 296 15.90 -8.88 -17.94
CA VAL A 296 16.19 -10.32 -18.09
C VAL A 296 15.43 -10.83 -19.29
N LYS A 297 16.17 -11.26 -20.33
CA LYS A 297 15.55 -11.85 -21.52
C LYS A 297 14.75 -13.09 -21.11
N ASN A 298 13.45 -13.10 -21.40
CA ASN A 298 12.60 -14.23 -21.10
C ASN A 298 12.93 -15.42 -22.01
N THR A 299 13.51 -16.47 -21.43
CA THR A 299 13.78 -17.77 -22.05
C THR A 299 12.95 -18.89 -21.44
N LEU A 300 11.89 -18.58 -20.66
CA LEU A 300 11.15 -19.56 -19.87
C LEU A 300 10.34 -20.57 -20.69
N GLY A 301 10.29 -20.45 -22.02
CA GLY A 301 9.58 -21.40 -22.88
C GLY A 301 8.08 -21.55 -22.57
N LEU A 302 7.50 -20.67 -21.75
CA LEU A 302 6.11 -20.72 -21.30
C LEU A 302 5.19 -20.50 -22.51
N GLY A 303 4.53 -21.57 -22.97
CA GLY A 303 3.63 -21.56 -24.12
C GLY A 303 4.18 -22.17 -25.42
N ALA A 304 5.45 -22.56 -25.46
CA ALA A 304 6.00 -23.45 -26.48
C ALA A 304 6.34 -24.80 -25.82
N ALA A 305 6.10 -25.92 -26.51
CA ALA A 305 6.58 -27.22 -26.05
C ALA A 305 8.12 -27.19 -26.00
N SER A 306 8.68 -26.80 -24.87
CA SER A 306 10.12 -26.67 -24.66
C SER A 306 10.58 -27.71 -23.65
N GLU A 307 11.66 -28.40 -24.02
CA GLU A 307 12.32 -29.47 -23.25
C GLU A 307 12.88 -28.97 -21.91
N ASP A 308 13.04 -27.65 -21.72
CA ASP A 308 13.58 -27.04 -20.50
C ASP A 308 12.66 -27.17 -19.28
N MET A 309 11.37 -27.44 -19.49
CA MET A 309 10.40 -27.67 -18.41
C MET A 309 10.57 -29.04 -17.73
N GLU A 310 11.22 -29.99 -18.42
CA GLU A 310 11.57 -31.31 -17.88
C GLU A 310 12.81 -31.26 -16.98
N ASN A 311 13.65 -30.23 -17.11
CA ASN A 311 14.91 -30.09 -16.39
C ASN A 311 14.81 -29.26 -15.10
N HIS A 312 13.65 -29.31 -14.41
CA HIS A 312 13.59 -28.88 -13.01
C HIS A 312 14.31 -29.92 -12.15
N ILE A 313 15.63 -29.98 -12.30
CA ILE A 313 16.48 -30.88 -11.53
C ILE A 313 16.51 -30.31 -10.12
N PRO A 314 16.03 -31.03 -9.09
CA PRO A 314 16.25 -30.62 -7.71
C PRO A 314 17.76 -30.47 -7.52
N LEU A 315 18.21 -29.26 -7.19
CA LEU A 315 19.64 -28.95 -7.07
C LEU A 315 20.31 -29.83 -5.99
N MET A 316 19.53 -30.34 -5.01
CA MET A 316 20.01 -31.33 -4.03
C MET A 316 20.42 -32.68 -4.63
N SER A 317 19.89 -33.10 -5.78
CA SER A 317 20.33 -34.33 -6.45
C SER A 317 21.69 -34.18 -7.16
N GLN A 318 22.15 -32.95 -7.40
CA GLN A 318 23.48 -32.71 -7.98
C GLN A 318 24.58 -32.60 -6.91
N MET A 319 24.25 -32.23 -5.66
CA MET A 319 25.25 -32.09 -4.59
C MET A 319 25.80 -33.42 -4.04
N THR A 320 25.14 -34.56 -4.30
CA THR A 320 25.65 -35.89 -3.87
C THR A 320 26.54 -36.59 -4.91
N LYS A 321 26.70 -36.01 -6.11
CA LYS A 321 27.51 -36.57 -7.20
C LYS A 321 28.39 -35.53 -7.91
N SER A 322 29.14 -34.72 -7.17
CA SER A 322 30.50 -34.35 -7.60
C SER A 322 31.23 -33.64 -6.47
N GLY A 323 32.25 -34.29 -5.92
CA GLY A 323 33.26 -33.61 -5.13
C GLY A 323 34.14 -32.74 -6.05
N ALA A 324 34.59 -31.61 -5.49
CA ALA A 324 35.70 -30.76 -5.94
C ALA A 324 35.53 -29.97 -7.26
N ALA A 325 35.14 -28.69 -7.11
CA ALA A 325 35.63 -27.45 -7.77
C ALA A 325 35.72 -27.36 -9.33
N PRO A 326 35.91 -26.15 -9.95
CA PRO A 326 35.93 -24.78 -9.43
C PRO A 326 34.89 -23.86 -10.11
N LEU A 327 34.84 -22.60 -9.66
CA LEU A 327 34.35 -21.46 -10.43
C LEU A 327 34.88 -21.56 -11.88
N SER A 328 34.01 -21.85 -12.84
CA SER A 328 34.34 -21.79 -14.25
C SER A 328 33.20 -21.16 -15.01
N GLN A 329 33.51 -19.98 -15.51
CA GLN A 329 32.91 -19.34 -16.66
C GLN A 329 32.66 -20.38 -17.76
N SER A 330 31.48 -20.36 -18.36
CA SER A 330 31.20 -20.96 -19.66
C SER A 330 29.89 -20.38 -20.19
N PRO A 331 29.69 -20.33 -21.51
CA PRO A 331 30.55 -19.75 -22.54
C PRO A 331 29.81 -18.58 -23.23
N VAL A 332 30.55 -17.70 -23.91
CA VAL A 332 29.96 -16.74 -24.86
C VAL A 332 29.35 -17.52 -26.03
N PRO A 333 28.04 -17.42 -26.32
CA PRO A 333 27.53 -17.82 -27.61
C PRO A 333 27.71 -16.67 -28.60
N GLU A 334 28.24 -17.05 -29.74
CA GLU A 334 28.46 -16.31 -30.97
C GLU A 334 27.19 -15.59 -31.47
N LYS A 335 27.41 -14.45 -32.14
CA LYS A 335 26.40 -13.55 -32.71
C LYS A 335 25.20 -14.29 -33.34
N GLN A 336 24.01 -14.04 -32.78
CA GLN A 336 22.73 -14.24 -33.45
C GLN A 336 21.88 -12.99 -33.29
N ASP A 337 21.21 -12.64 -34.38
CA ASP A 337 20.65 -11.34 -34.70
C ASP A 337 19.90 -10.64 -33.56
N ALA A 338 20.24 -9.36 -33.39
CA ALA A 338 19.60 -8.45 -32.46
C ALA A 338 18.09 -8.37 -32.76
N ALA A 339 17.30 -9.08 -31.93
CA ALA A 339 15.91 -8.72 -31.74
C ALA A 339 15.85 -7.24 -31.31
N LYS A 340 15.01 -6.46 -31.99
CA LYS A 340 14.86 -5.01 -31.80
C LYS A 340 14.80 -4.63 -30.31
N PRO A 341 15.38 -3.50 -29.91
CA PRO A 341 15.40 -3.07 -28.52
C PRO A 341 13.96 -2.94 -28.00
N THR A 342 13.65 -3.64 -26.92
CA THR A 342 12.54 -3.28 -26.05
C THR A 342 12.84 -1.87 -25.53
N HIS A 343 11.89 -0.94 -25.63
CA HIS A 343 12.09 0.44 -25.16
C HIS A 343 12.06 0.45 -23.63
N HIS A 344 13.24 0.30 -23.03
CA HIS A 344 13.42 0.22 -21.59
C HIS A 344 14.66 1.00 -21.17
N ILE A 345 14.77 1.31 -19.89
CA ILE A 345 15.94 1.96 -19.29
C ILE A 345 16.22 1.25 -17.99
N SER A 346 17.46 0.90 -17.72
CA SER A 346 17.82 0.20 -16.50
C SER A 346 19.12 0.72 -15.91
N GLY A 347 19.31 0.36 -14.64
CA GLY A 347 20.42 0.92 -13.89
C GLY A 347 20.34 0.64 -12.40
N VAL A 348 21.13 1.40 -11.66
CA VAL A 348 21.31 1.28 -10.23
C VAL A 348 21.10 2.64 -9.56
N VAL A 349 20.26 2.66 -8.54
CA VAL A 349 20.16 3.78 -7.59
C VAL A 349 21.01 3.45 -6.37
N GLU A 350 21.92 4.35 -6.04
CA GLU A 350 22.72 4.34 -4.82
C GLU A 350 22.34 5.53 -3.94
N ILE A 351 22.66 5.46 -2.66
CA ILE A 351 22.51 6.56 -1.73
C ILE A 351 23.89 7.04 -1.27
N SER A 352 24.07 8.35 -1.21
CA SER A 352 25.31 8.94 -0.71
C SER A 352 25.52 8.59 0.77
N GLU A 353 26.78 8.40 1.16
CA GLU A 353 27.16 8.08 2.55
C GLU A 353 26.60 9.10 3.55
N ALA A 354 26.60 10.39 3.19
CA ALA A 354 26.08 11.48 4.00
C ALA A 354 24.55 11.44 4.24
N LEU A 355 23.80 10.77 3.35
CA LEU A 355 22.34 10.63 3.46
C LEU A 355 21.93 9.26 3.98
N HIS A 356 22.80 8.24 3.89
CA HIS A 356 22.50 6.88 4.36
C HIS A 356 22.10 6.86 5.85
N GLU A 357 22.81 7.60 6.71
CA GLU A 357 22.48 7.71 8.14
C GLU A 357 21.21 8.54 8.41
N LYS A 358 20.80 9.38 7.46
CA LYS A 358 19.65 10.29 7.59
C LYS A 358 18.36 9.72 7.00
N MET A 359 18.42 8.52 6.43
CA MET A 359 17.30 7.87 5.74
C MET A 359 16.06 7.72 6.61
N GLY A 360 16.23 7.55 7.93
CA GLY A 360 15.12 7.59 8.89
C GLY A 360 14.00 6.59 8.54
N ASP A 361 12.79 7.11 8.33
CA ASP A 361 11.60 6.35 7.94
C ASP A 361 11.26 6.42 6.44
N LEU A 362 12.20 6.90 5.61
CA LEU A 362 12.05 6.93 4.16
C LEU A 362 12.30 5.52 3.59
N ASP A 363 11.24 4.85 3.17
CA ASP A 363 11.26 3.44 2.76
C ASP A 363 10.77 3.22 1.32
N THR A 364 10.41 4.29 0.60
CA THR A 364 9.78 4.18 -0.72
C THR A 364 10.54 5.00 -1.76
N LEU A 365 11.11 4.32 -2.76
CA LEU A 365 11.82 4.93 -3.88
C LEU A 365 10.92 5.04 -5.10
N TYR A 366 10.84 6.25 -5.65
CA TYR A 366 10.13 6.58 -6.88
C TYR A 366 11.16 6.88 -7.96
N VAL A 367 11.33 5.97 -8.92
CA VAL A 367 12.17 6.17 -10.10
C VAL A 367 11.27 6.61 -11.24
N THR A 368 11.51 7.80 -11.78
CA THR A 368 10.62 8.44 -12.76
C THR A 368 11.42 8.88 -13.98
N ALA A 369 10.98 8.47 -15.17
CA ALA A 369 11.47 8.99 -16.44
C ALA A 369 10.60 10.16 -16.92
N ARG A 370 11.25 11.21 -17.41
CA ARG A 370 10.64 12.40 -18.03
C ARG A 370 11.31 12.69 -19.37
N PRO A 371 10.62 13.25 -20.37
CA PRO A 371 11.24 13.68 -21.61
C PRO A 371 12.39 14.65 -21.36
N ALA A 372 13.52 14.50 -22.07
CA ALA A 372 14.66 15.41 -21.93
C ALA A 372 14.40 16.79 -22.56
N SER A 373 13.50 16.87 -23.54
CA SER A 373 13.04 18.11 -24.14
C SER A 373 11.51 18.12 -24.23
N GLY A 374 10.89 19.28 -24.02
CA GLY A 374 9.43 19.44 -24.06
C GLY A 374 8.76 19.36 -22.69
N GLY A 375 7.86 18.38 -22.51
CA GLY A 375 6.93 18.30 -21.39
C GLY A 375 7.57 17.94 -20.04
N ARG A 376 7.11 18.56 -18.95
CA ARG A 376 7.54 18.27 -17.57
C ARG A 376 6.89 17.02 -16.96
N MET A 377 6.00 16.36 -17.71
CA MET A 377 5.18 15.26 -17.22
C MET A 377 5.95 13.93 -17.26
N PRO A 378 5.76 13.04 -16.28
CA PRO A 378 6.38 11.73 -16.27
C PRO A 378 5.78 10.82 -17.36
N ILE A 379 6.63 9.97 -17.95
CA ILE A 379 6.23 8.99 -18.99
C ILE A 379 6.30 7.55 -18.49
N ALA A 380 7.19 7.29 -17.54
CA ALA A 380 7.25 6.02 -16.83
C ALA A 380 7.60 6.29 -15.36
N GLN A 381 6.98 5.54 -14.45
CA GLN A 381 7.26 5.62 -13.03
C GLN A 381 7.23 4.24 -12.39
N LEU A 382 8.31 3.93 -11.69
CA LEU A 382 8.45 2.75 -10.85
C LEU A 382 8.44 3.18 -9.38
N LYS A 383 7.57 2.54 -8.59
CA LYS A 383 7.51 2.68 -7.14
C LYS A 383 8.07 1.41 -6.52
N ILE A 384 9.02 1.58 -5.61
CA ILE A 384 9.82 0.52 -5.01
C ILE A 384 9.78 0.69 -3.49
N LYS A 385 9.51 -0.38 -2.76
CA LYS A 385 9.82 -0.39 -1.32
C LYS A 385 11.29 -0.75 -1.16
N VAL A 386 12.08 0.15 -0.57
CA VAL A 386 13.52 -0.04 -0.41
C VAL A 386 13.79 -0.82 0.87
N LEU A 387 14.44 -1.98 0.72
CA LEU A 387 14.95 -2.77 1.84
C LEU A 387 16.41 -2.45 2.13
N SER A 388 17.21 -2.28 1.06
CA SER A 388 18.62 -1.93 1.12
C SER A 388 19.07 -1.27 -0.18
N PHE A 389 20.19 -0.56 -0.14
CA PHE A 389 20.90 -0.06 -1.31
C PHE A 389 22.13 -0.95 -1.57
N PRO A 390 22.57 -1.11 -2.84
CA PRO A 390 22.04 -0.49 -4.05
C PRO A 390 20.70 -1.07 -4.54
N VAL A 391 19.86 -0.23 -5.15
CA VAL A 391 18.57 -0.65 -5.72
C VAL A 391 18.68 -0.73 -7.23
N HIS A 392 18.50 -1.93 -7.78
CA HIS A 392 18.42 -2.14 -9.23
C HIS A 392 17.03 -1.77 -9.74
N PHE A 393 16.96 -1.02 -10.85
CA PHE A 393 15.70 -0.63 -11.46
C PHE A 393 15.69 -0.92 -12.96
N THR A 394 14.48 -1.08 -13.49
CA THR A 394 14.21 -1.11 -14.92
C THR A 394 12.90 -0.36 -15.13
N LEU A 395 12.87 0.61 -16.03
CA LEU A 395 11.68 1.32 -16.48
C LEU A 395 11.33 0.84 -17.88
N ASP A 396 10.08 0.50 -18.10
CA ASP A 396 9.55 0.15 -19.43
C ASP A 396 8.15 0.76 -19.63
N ASN A 397 7.58 0.51 -20.82
CA ASN A 397 6.27 1.04 -21.20
C ASN A 397 5.08 0.51 -20.37
N THR A 398 5.27 -0.53 -19.54
CA THR A 398 4.21 -1.04 -18.65
C THR A 398 4.10 -0.24 -17.36
N MET A 399 5.15 0.54 -17.03
CA MET A 399 5.26 1.29 -15.78
C MET A 399 4.63 2.67 -15.91
N VAL A 400 3.32 2.69 -16.18
CA VAL A 400 2.57 3.92 -16.41
C VAL A 400 2.44 4.72 -15.09
N PRO A 401 2.69 6.04 -15.10
CA PRO A 401 2.46 6.88 -13.92
C PRO A 401 1.00 6.82 -13.42
N PRO A 402 0.75 7.11 -12.13
CA PRO A 402 -0.59 7.04 -11.52
C PRO A 402 -1.67 7.89 -12.22
N MET A 403 -1.26 8.93 -12.93
CA MET A 403 -2.12 9.76 -13.77
C MET A 403 -1.44 9.92 -15.13
N ASP A 404 -2.14 9.59 -16.20
CA ASP A 404 -1.70 9.92 -17.56
C ASP A 404 -1.89 11.43 -17.77
N MET A 405 -0.76 12.13 -17.77
CA MET A 405 -0.71 13.59 -17.95
C MET A 405 -0.30 13.97 -19.38
N GLY A 406 -0.45 13.05 -20.35
CA GLY A 406 -0.16 13.28 -21.77
C GLY A 406 1.33 13.30 -22.12
N GLY A 407 2.16 12.58 -21.35
CA GLY A 407 3.61 12.48 -21.60
C GLY A 407 3.99 11.51 -22.72
N GLY A 408 3.10 10.58 -23.08
CA GLY A 408 3.41 9.49 -24.00
C GLY A 408 4.14 8.32 -23.32
N THR A 409 4.74 7.45 -24.12
CA THR A 409 5.46 6.23 -23.70
C THR A 409 6.95 6.34 -23.98
N LEU A 410 7.80 5.50 -23.36
CA LEU A 410 9.27 5.58 -23.52
C LEU A 410 9.71 5.44 -24.98
N ASP A 411 9.01 4.64 -25.79
CA ASP A 411 9.31 4.44 -27.21
C ASP A 411 9.09 5.67 -28.09
N GLN A 412 8.36 6.67 -27.59
CA GLN A 412 8.10 7.91 -28.31
C GLN A 412 9.20 8.96 -28.10
N HIS A 413 10.17 8.69 -27.22
CA HIS A 413 11.24 9.63 -26.87
C HIS A 413 12.61 8.99 -27.12
N GLU A 414 13.51 9.69 -27.81
CA GLU A 414 14.88 9.19 -28.01
C GLU A 414 15.74 9.31 -26.74
N THR A 415 15.52 10.38 -25.99
CA THR A 415 16.27 10.69 -24.77
C THR A 415 15.36 11.17 -23.64
N VAL A 416 15.66 10.76 -22.42
CA VAL A 416 14.88 11.08 -21.23
C VAL A 416 15.80 11.50 -20.08
N MET A 417 15.25 12.21 -19.10
CA MET A 417 15.87 12.43 -17.80
C MET A 417 15.27 11.44 -16.80
N VAL A 418 16.11 10.74 -16.05
CA VAL A 418 15.65 9.85 -14.97
C VAL A 418 15.98 10.47 -13.63
N THR A 419 14.95 10.61 -12.81
CA THR A 419 15.05 11.13 -11.44
C THR A 419 14.61 10.06 -10.46
N ALA A 420 15.37 9.88 -9.39
CA ALA A 420 15.04 8.99 -8.29
C ALA A 420 14.73 9.81 -7.04
N ARG A 421 13.64 9.47 -6.35
CA ARG A 421 13.21 10.15 -5.12
C ARG A 421 12.90 9.14 -4.03
N LEU A 422 13.58 9.22 -2.89
CA LEU A 422 13.29 8.43 -1.70
C LEU A 422 12.42 9.24 -0.74
N GLY A 423 11.25 8.70 -0.41
CA GLY A 423 10.24 9.33 0.43
C GLY A 423 9.57 8.33 1.36
N LYS A 424 8.57 8.80 2.11
CA LYS A 424 7.71 7.93 2.94
C LYS A 424 6.70 7.17 2.07
N ALA A 425 6.24 6.02 2.56
CA ALA A 425 5.11 5.31 1.99
C ALA A 425 3.88 6.23 1.79
N ASN A 426 3.17 6.02 0.68
CA ASN A 426 1.96 6.75 0.26
C ASN A 426 2.16 8.24 -0.07
N GLN A 427 3.40 8.69 -0.27
CA GLN A 427 3.69 10.07 -0.63
C GLN A 427 3.79 10.26 -2.16
N THR A 428 2.64 10.45 -2.80
CA THR A 428 2.52 10.59 -4.26
C THR A 428 3.21 11.85 -4.81
N MET A 429 3.27 12.92 -4.01
CA MET A 429 3.92 14.18 -4.40
C MET A 429 5.28 14.37 -3.71
N PRO A 430 6.24 15.08 -4.34
CA PRO A 430 7.46 15.49 -3.67
C PRO A 430 7.15 16.37 -2.45
N ALA A 431 7.81 16.10 -1.32
CA ALA A 431 7.66 16.84 -0.07
C ALA A 431 9.02 17.08 0.59
N ASN A 432 9.04 18.03 1.51
CA ASN A 432 10.26 18.41 2.24
C ASN A 432 10.85 17.23 3.00
N GLY A 433 12.16 17.06 2.89
CA GLY A 433 12.91 15.98 3.54
C GLY A 433 13.11 14.73 2.68
N ASN A 434 12.49 14.64 1.50
CA ASN A 434 12.76 13.52 0.57
C ASN A 434 14.18 13.60 0.03
N PHE A 435 14.81 12.46 -0.21
CA PHE A 435 16.10 12.43 -0.88
C PHE A 435 15.89 12.35 -2.40
N GLU A 436 16.64 13.13 -3.15
CA GLU A 436 16.55 13.17 -4.60
C GLU A 436 17.92 12.99 -5.26
N GLY A 437 17.88 12.35 -6.43
CA GLY A 437 19.00 12.17 -7.34
C GLY A 437 18.52 12.18 -8.78
N SER A 438 19.43 12.45 -9.72
CA SER A 438 19.13 12.55 -11.15
C SER A 438 20.25 11.93 -11.98
N SER A 439 19.94 11.49 -13.20
CA SER A 439 20.94 11.10 -14.20
C SER A 439 21.89 12.25 -14.57
N GLY A 440 21.53 13.50 -14.24
CA GLY A 440 22.34 14.71 -14.46
C GLY A 440 22.44 15.15 -15.93
N GLN A 441 22.36 14.21 -16.87
CA GLN A 441 22.30 14.43 -18.31
C GLN A 441 21.16 13.58 -18.92
N PRO A 442 20.64 13.98 -20.10
CA PRO A 442 19.73 13.14 -20.88
C PRO A 442 20.37 11.79 -21.19
N ILE A 443 19.67 10.73 -20.88
CA ILE A 443 20.05 9.34 -21.21
C ILE A 443 19.23 8.85 -22.39
N LYS A 444 19.79 7.90 -23.15
CA LYS A 444 19.10 7.34 -24.31
C LYS A 444 18.13 6.26 -23.85
N VAL A 445 16.96 6.19 -24.48
CA VAL A 445 16.05 5.05 -24.27
C VAL A 445 16.73 3.79 -24.81
N GLY A 446 16.91 2.80 -23.94
CA GLY A 446 17.72 1.59 -24.18
C GLY A 446 19.01 1.53 -23.37
N ASP A 447 19.39 2.57 -22.61
CA ASP A 447 20.57 2.53 -21.74
C ASP A 447 20.33 1.58 -20.54
N GLU A 448 21.29 0.67 -20.29
CA GLU A 448 21.19 -0.37 -19.25
C GLU A 448 22.07 -0.13 -18.01
N ASP A 449 23.02 0.81 -18.11
CA ASP A 449 24.02 1.09 -17.06
C ASP A 449 23.81 2.47 -16.41
N VAL A 450 22.56 2.88 -16.23
CA VAL A 450 22.26 4.21 -15.65
C VAL A 450 22.56 4.22 -14.16
N LYS A 451 23.49 5.08 -13.73
CA LYS A 451 23.78 5.26 -12.31
C LYS A 451 23.12 6.54 -11.79
N ILE A 452 22.36 6.42 -10.70
CA ILE A 452 21.74 7.56 -10.00
C ILE A 452 22.19 7.51 -8.55
N THR A 453 22.70 8.63 -8.03
CA THR A 453 23.05 8.77 -6.63
C THR A 453 22.08 9.73 -5.95
N LEU A 454 21.46 9.29 -4.85
CA LEU A 454 20.69 10.16 -3.98
C LEU A 454 21.65 10.99 -3.12
N ASP A 455 21.81 12.27 -3.46
CA ASP A 455 22.81 13.18 -2.89
C ASP A 455 22.23 14.51 -2.39
N SER A 456 20.95 14.77 -2.66
CA SER A 456 20.27 16.00 -2.24
C SER A 456 19.04 15.71 -1.39
N ILE A 457 18.69 16.65 -0.51
CA ILE A 457 17.43 16.65 0.25
C ILE A 457 16.53 17.73 -0.34
N LEU A 458 15.31 17.35 -0.71
CA LEU A 458 14.32 18.29 -1.20
C LEU A 458 13.93 19.26 -0.08
N ALA A 459 14.27 20.53 -0.26
CA ALA A 459 13.82 21.65 0.56
C ALA A 459 12.96 22.55 -0.34
N ARG A 460 11.65 22.50 -0.17
CA ARG A 460 10.69 23.30 -0.92
C ARG A 460 10.18 24.47 -0.10
#